data_AF-A0A1Y5JV78-F1
#
_entry.id   AF-A0A1Y5JV78-F1
#
_cell.length_a   1.000
_cell.length_b   1.000
_cell.length_c   1.000
_cell.angle_alpha   90.00
_cell.angle_beta   90.00
_cell.angle_gamma   90.00
#
_symmetry.space_group_name_H-M   'P 1'
#
loop_
_entity.id
_entity.type
_entity.pdbx_description
1 polymer ?
#
loop_
_entity_poly.entity_id
_entity_poly.type
_entity_poly.pdbx_seq_one_letter_code
_entity_poly.pdbx_strand_id
1 'polypeptide(L)'
;MAGSFLLTLDTTGPEIAVYMPSYSTTSVDNEVIVQSSEQLAPWQDFYFVDAAGDRHNFIFAYDGDRFVGLVRFNQFALGVAVLYAQVKDEVDNPSPIVTQPINIMAGAYMTVCGSMSVRSIATFDRKREVETGRTARKIEVRTA
;
A
#
# COMPACT_ATOMS: atom_id res chain seq x y z
N MET A 1 -35.59 49.81 11.50
CA MET A 1 -34.15 49.76 11.21
C MET A 1 -33.98 48.98 9.92
N ALA A 2 -33.38 49.57 8.90
CA ALA A 2 -32.99 48.82 7.71
C ALA A 2 -31.61 48.22 7.98
N GLY A 3 -31.53 46.89 8.03
CA GLY A 3 -30.26 46.18 8.09
C GLY A 3 -29.76 45.95 6.67
N SER A 4 -28.50 46.29 6.41
CA SER A 4 -27.79 45.88 5.21
C SER A 4 -26.73 44.85 5.59
N PHE A 5 -26.43 43.94 4.67
CA PHE A 5 -25.30 43.03 4.74
C PHE A 5 -24.49 43.15 3.45
N LEU A 6 -23.21 42.79 3.54
CA LEU A 6 -22.27 42.84 2.43
C LEU A 6 -22.01 41.40 2.00
N LEU A 7 -22.21 41.11 0.72
CA LEU A 7 -21.97 39.80 0.12
C LEU A 7 -20.82 39.95 -0.87
N THR A 8 -19.74 39.19 -0.66
CA THR A 8 -18.64 39.08 -1.61
C THR A 8 -18.86 37.78 -2.40
N LEU A 9 -18.94 37.89 -3.73
CA LEU A 9 -19.08 36.73 -4.61
C LEU A 9 -17.69 36.34 -5.10
N ASP A 10 -17.26 35.14 -4.76
CA ASP A 10 -16.11 34.49 -5.38
C ASP A 10 -16.60 33.52 -6.45
N THR A 11 -15.92 33.51 -7.59
CA THR A 11 -16.26 32.68 -8.76
C THR A 11 -15.02 32.00 -9.36
N THR A 12 -13.86 32.12 -8.72
CA THR A 12 -12.61 31.57 -9.26
C THR A 12 -12.28 30.31 -8.48
N GLY A 13 -12.10 29.19 -9.17
CA GLY A 13 -11.68 27.95 -8.53
C GLY A 13 -10.17 27.90 -8.28
N PRO A 14 -9.73 26.99 -7.41
CA PRO A 14 -8.33 26.88 -7.02
C PRO A 14 -7.45 26.39 -8.17
N GLU A 15 -6.22 26.90 -8.23
CA GLU A 15 -5.14 26.28 -9.00
C GLU A 15 -4.54 25.13 -8.18
N ILE A 16 -4.22 24.02 -8.85
CA ILE A 16 -3.60 22.85 -8.22
C ILE A 16 -2.36 22.35 -8.95
N ALA A 17 -1.44 21.79 -8.18
CA ALA A 17 -0.25 21.09 -8.65
C ALA A 17 -0.20 19.68 -8.06
N VAL A 18 0.21 18.72 -8.86
CA VAL A 18 0.40 17.32 -8.45
C VAL A 18 1.88 17.02 -8.33
N TYR A 19 2.29 16.52 -7.18
CA TYR A 19 3.63 15.99 -6.93
C TYR A 19 3.56 14.48 -6.74
N MET A 20 4.12 13.75 -7.70
CA MET A 20 4.27 12.30 -7.64
C MET A 20 5.45 11.87 -8.54
N PRO A 21 6.04 10.68 -8.32
CA PRO A 21 7.11 10.20 -9.19
C PRO A 21 6.62 9.95 -10.62
N SER A 22 7.52 10.07 -11.60
CA SER A 22 7.22 9.78 -13.01
C SER A 22 7.23 8.29 -13.36
N TYR A 23 7.77 7.46 -12.48
CA TYR A 23 7.79 6.00 -12.61
C TYR A 23 7.69 5.32 -11.24
N SER A 24 7.16 4.10 -11.21
CA SER A 24 7.15 3.25 -10.02
C SER A 24 7.09 1.77 -10.38
N THR A 25 7.09 0.92 -9.35
CA THR A 25 6.82 -0.52 -9.48
C THR A 25 5.53 -0.89 -8.76
N THR A 26 4.99 -2.06 -9.08
CA THR A 26 3.76 -2.59 -8.46
C THR A 26 3.89 -2.86 -6.94
N SER A 27 5.12 -2.90 -6.40
CA SER A 27 5.39 -3.37 -5.04
C SER A 27 5.70 -2.27 -4.02
N VAL A 28 5.77 -1.00 -4.44
CA VAL A 28 6.22 0.12 -3.59
C VAL A 28 5.07 1.10 -3.37
N ASP A 29 5.00 1.68 -2.17
CA ASP A 29 4.09 2.77 -1.85
C ASP A 29 4.65 4.09 -2.40
N ASN A 30 3.82 4.83 -3.12
CA ASN A 30 4.19 6.10 -3.73
C ASN A 30 3.40 7.21 -3.09
N GLU A 31 4.09 8.22 -2.59
CA GLU A 31 3.44 9.42 -2.11
C GLU A 31 2.94 10.26 -3.29
N VAL A 32 1.68 10.66 -3.19
CA VAL A 32 1.01 11.58 -4.11
C VAL A 32 0.51 12.75 -3.28
N ILE A 33 0.93 13.96 -3.68
CA ILE A 33 0.52 15.21 -3.04
C ILE A 33 -0.20 16.04 -4.08
N VAL A 34 -1.44 16.44 -3.79
CA VAL A 34 -2.18 17.43 -4.56
C VAL A 34 -2.20 18.71 -3.74
N GLN A 35 -1.47 19.72 -4.17
CA GLN A 35 -1.31 21.00 -3.49
C GLN A 35 -2.11 22.08 -4.21
N SER A 36 -2.78 22.95 -3.46
CA SER A 36 -3.46 24.13 -4.02
C SER A 36 -2.76 25.44 -3.67
N SER A 37 -3.07 26.47 -4.46
CA SER A 37 -2.73 27.87 -4.18
C SER A 37 -3.50 28.48 -3.01
N GLU A 38 -4.59 27.85 -2.56
CA GLU A 38 -5.49 28.36 -1.52
C GLU A 38 -6.10 27.23 -0.66
N GLN A 39 -6.93 27.60 0.32
CA GLN A 39 -7.63 26.63 1.17
C GLN A 39 -8.67 25.84 0.37
N LEU A 40 -8.66 24.53 0.58
CA LEU A 40 -9.55 23.61 -0.11
C LEU A 40 -10.71 23.20 0.79
N ALA A 41 -11.85 22.89 0.19
CA ALA A 41 -12.88 22.11 0.86
C ALA A 41 -12.42 20.65 1.04
N PRO A 42 -12.97 19.90 2.02
CA PRO A 42 -12.74 18.47 2.20
C PRO A 42 -13.49 17.64 1.14
N TRP A 43 -13.28 17.96 -0.14
CA TRP A 43 -13.83 17.29 -1.30
C TRP A 43 -12.72 16.97 -2.31
N GLN A 44 -12.78 15.78 -2.89
CA GLN A 44 -11.78 15.30 -3.84
C GLN A 44 -12.42 14.38 -4.88
N ASP A 45 -11.98 14.49 -6.12
CA ASP A 45 -12.19 13.49 -7.18
C ASP A 45 -10.83 13.10 -7.75
N PHE A 46 -10.21 12.11 -7.10
CA PHE A 46 -8.90 11.58 -7.47
C PHE A 46 -9.04 10.15 -7.97
N TYR A 47 -8.60 9.92 -9.19
CA TYR A 47 -8.59 8.58 -9.77
C TYR A 47 -7.46 8.41 -10.76
N PHE A 48 -6.97 7.19 -10.87
CA PHE A 48 -6.09 6.80 -11.96
C PHE A 48 -6.86 6.05 -13.03
N VAL A 49 -6.43 6.20 -14.28
CA VAL A 49 -6.77 5.29 -15.37
C VAL A 49 -5.49 4.56 -15.75
N ASP A 50 -5.50 3.23 -15.67
CA ASP A 50 -4.32 2.43 -15.98
C ASP A 50 -4.18 2.16 -17.50
N ALA A 51 -3.13 1.42 -17.86
CA ALA A 51 -2.84 1.08 -19.25
C ALA A 51 -3.89 0.16 -19.90
N ALA A 52 -4.70 -0.55 -19.11
CA ALA A 52 -5.82 -1.35 -19.60
C ALA A 52 -7.11 -0.52 -19.76
N GLY A 53 -7.12 0.71 -19.25
CA GLY A 53 -8.28 1.60 -19.25
C GLY A 53 -9.15 1.46 -18.00
N ASP A 54 -8.70 0.73 -16.98
CA ASP A 54 -9.44 0.55 -15.73
C ASP A 54 -9.29 1.78 -14.83
N ARG A 55 -10.41 2.22 -14.24
CA ARG A 55 -10.45 3.37 -13.32
C ARG A 55 -10.28 2.91 -11.87
N HIS A 56 -9.30 3.48 -11.19
CA HIS A 56 -8.98 3.22 -9.79
C HIS A 56 -9.17 4.50 -8.98
N ASN A 57 -10.18 4.54 -8.09
CA ASN A 57 -10.48 5.73 -7.28
C ASN A 57 -9.67 5.73 -5.98
N PHE A 58 -9.25 6.92 -5.55
CA PHE A 58 -8.49 7.12 -4.32
C PHE A 58 -9.08 8.24 -3.47
N ILE A 59 -8.90 8.09 -2.15
CA ILE A 59 -9.25 9.09 -1.15
C ILE A 59 -7.97 9.37 -0.37
N PHE A 60 -7.51 10.61 -0.45
CA PHE A 60 -6.32 11.09 0.24
C PHE A 60 -6.70 11.84 1.51
N ALA A 61 -5.73 11.96 2.42
CA ALA A 61 -5.89 12.71 3.65
C ALA A 61 -5.89 14.20 3.34
N TYR A 62 -6.90 14.91 3.84
CA TYR A 62 -7.02 16.36 3.73
C TYR A 62 -6.15 17.06 4.77
N ASP A 63 -5.40 18.07 4.35
CA ASP A 63 -4.52 18.89 5.19
C ASP A 63 -4.61 20.37 4.76
N GLY A 64 -5.81 20.96 4.87
CA GLY A 64 -6.05 22.38 4.62
C GLY A 64 -5.97 22.76 3.14
N ASP A 65 -4.77 23.05 2.66
CA ASP A 65 -4.47 23.49 1.29
C ASP A 65 -3.95 22.36 0.39
N ARG A 66 -3.88 21.14 0.92
CA ARG A 66 -3.38 19.97 0.20
C ARG A 66 -4.05 18.67 0.58
N PHE A 67 -3.89 17.68 -0.29
CA PHE A 67 -4.24 16.30 -0.06
C PHE A 67 -3.01 15.42 -0.20
N VAL A 68 -2.81 14.49 0.74
CA VAL A 68 -1.66 13.58 0.76
C VAL A 68 -2.15 12.13 0.84
N GLY A 69 -1.64 11.29 -0.04
CA GLY A 69 -1.96 9.86 -0.07
C GLY A 69 -0.79 8.99 -0.44
N LEU A 70 -0.84 7.74 0.00
CA LEU A 70 0.07 6.68 -0.43
C LEU A 70 -0.66 5.76 -1.39
N VAL A 71 -0.08 5.55 -2.57
CA VAL A 71 -0.64 4.70 -3.63
C VAL A 71 0.30 3.54 -3.92
N ARG A 72 -0.25 2.32 -3.84
CA ARG A 72 0.41 1.10 -4.27
C ARG A 72 -0.23 0.60 -5.57
N PHE A 73 0.57 0.38 -6.59
CA PHE A 73 0.11 0.03 -7.94
C PHE A 73 0.01 -1.49 -8.18
N ASN A 74 -0.24 -2.29 -7.14
CA ASN A 74 -0.26 -3.76 -7.26
C ASN A 74 -1.43 -4.30 -8.10
N GLN A 75 -2.51 -3.51 -8.24
CA GLN A 75 -3.71 -3.87 -9.02
C GLN A 75 -3.75 -3.21 -10.40
N PHE A 76 -2.70 -2.49 -10.80
CA PHE A 76 -2.66 -1.77 -12.06
C PHE A 76 -2.04 -2.62 -13.16
N ALA A 77 -2.54 -2.44 -14.39
CA ALA A 77 -1.83 -2.92 -15.56
C ALA A 77 -0.44 -2.27 -15.69
N LEU A 78 0.56 -3.05 -16.12
CA LEU A 78 1.90 -2.53 -16.40
C LEU A 78 1.85 -1.54 -17.58
N GLY A 79 2.61 -0.45 -17.49
CA GLY A 79 2.64 0.61 -18.49
C GLY A 79 2.27 1.97 -17.90
N VAL A 80 1.82 2.88 -18.75
CA VAL A 80 1.48 4.25 -18.33
C VAL A 80 0.08 4.27 -17.70
N ALA A 81 0.01 4.71 -16.45
CA ALA A 81 -1.23 5.14 -15.82
C ALA A 81 -1.27 6.67 -15.75
N VAL A 82 -2.47 7.24 -15.71
CA VAL A 82 -2.68 8.69 -15.65
C VAL A 82 -3.54 9.02 -14.44
N LEU A 83 -3.01 9.82 -13.52
CA LEU A 83 -3.80 10.45 -12.46
C LEU A 83 -4.66 11.55 -13.07
N TYR A 84 -5.92 11.60 -12.66
CA TYR A 84 -6.82 12.72 -12.82
C TYR A 84 -7.14 13.25 -11.43
N ALA A 85 -6.92 14.54 -11.22
CA ALA A 85 -7.16 15.18 -9.95
C ALA A 85 -8.02 16.43 -10.11
N GLN A 86 -9.07 16.52 -9.29
CA GLN A 86 -9.90 17.70 -9.15
C GLN A 86 -10.24 17.93 -7.68
N VAL A 87 -10.24 19.20 -7.28
CA VAL A 87 -10.59 19.65 -5.92
C VAL A 87 -11.55 20.84 -5.99
N LYS A 88 -11.94 21.36 -4.83
CA LYS A 88 -12.74 22.58 -4.69
C LYS A 88 -12.17 23.47 -3.59
N ASP A 89 -12.42 24.77 -3.68
CA ASP A 89 -12.19 25.72 -2.59
C ASP A 89 -13.27 25.62 -1.50
N GLU A 90 -13.18 26.46 -0.47
CA GLU A 90 -14.16 26.53 0.64
C GLU A 90 -15.56 27.01 0.23
N VAL A 91 -15.70 27.63 -0.94
CA VAL A 91 -16.97 28.16 -1.50
C VAL A 91 -17.47 27.32 -2.69
N ASP A 92 -16.99 26.07 -2.79
CA ASP A 92 -17.41 25.05 -3.76
C ASP A 92 -17.09 25.37 -5.24
N ASN A 93 -16.18 26.30 -5.52
CA ASN A 93 -15.67 26.48 -6.88
C ASN A 93 -14.71 25.34 -7.25
N PRO A 94 -14.94 24.62 -8.36
CA PRO A 94 -14.09 23.51 -8.77
C PRO A 94 -12.78 24.00 -9.41
N SER A 95 -11.69 23.28 -9.14
CA SER A 95 -10.45 23.43 -9.89
C SER A 95 -10.61 22.91 -11.32
N PRO A 96 -9.74 23.31 -12.26
CA PRO A 96 -9.47 22.54 -13.46
C PRO A 96 -9.03 21.10 -13.10
N ILE A 97 -9.32 20.15 -13.99
CA ILE A 97 -8.80 18.78 -13.85
C ILE A 97 -7.33 18.79 -14.27
N VAL A 98 -6.44 18.45 -13.35
CA VAL A 98 -5.02 18.26 -13.63
C VAL A 98 -4.75 16.78 -13.87
N THR A 99 -3.95 16.50 -14.90
CA THR A 99 -3.54 15.15 -15.24
C THR A 99 -2.02 14.98 -15.10
N GLN A 100 -1.60 13.84 -14.56
CA GLN A 100 -0.19 13.54 -14.38
C GLN A 100 0.06 12.05 -14.71
N PRO A 101 0.95 11.74 -15.67
CA PRO A 101 1.27 10.36 -16.02
C PRO A 101 2.31 9.75 -15.08
N ILE A 102 2.24 8.43 -14.89
CA ILE A 102 3.24 7.62 -14.20
C ILE A 102 3.45 6.29 -14.92
N ASN A 103 4.70 5.89 -15.10
CA ASN A 103 5.05 4.60 -15.70
C ASN A 103 5.18 3.50 -14.64
N ILE A 104 4.34 2.48 -14.70
CA ILE A 104 4.30 1.36 -13.75
C ILE A 104 5.04 0.15 -14.35
N MET A 105 6.10 -0.26 -13.66
CA MET A 105 6.98 -1.35 -14.05
C MET A 105 6.78 -2.58 -13.16
N ALA A 106 7.15 -3.75 -13.66
CA ALA A 106 7.15 -4.95 -12.85
C ALA A 106 8.13 -4.82 -11.67
N GLY A 107 7.66 -5.07 -10.45
CA GLY A 107 8.54 -5.19 -9.29
C GLY A 107 9.44 -6.43 -9.39
N ALA A 108 10.71 -6.30 -9.02
CA ALA A 108 11.61 -7.45 -8.90
C ALA A 108 11.33 -8.18 -7.58
N TYR A 109 11.01 -9.47 -7.64
CA TYR A 109 10.91 -10.34 -6.47
C TYR A 109 12.14 -11.23 -6.38
N MET A 110 12.74 -11.32 -5.18
CA MET A 110 13.73 -12.35 -4.87
C MET A 110 13.04 -13.49 -4.12
N THR A 111 12.97 -14.66 -4.75
CA THR A 111 12.50 -15.88 -4.09
C THR A 111 13.69 -16.57 -3.43
N VAL A 112 13.67 -16.71 -2.10
CA VAL A 112 14.67 -17.50 -1.37
C VAL A 112 14.12 -18.90 -1.16
N CYS A 113 14.72 -19.90 -1.83
CA CYS A 113 14.43 -21.31 -1.59
C CYS A 113 15.42 -21.88 -0.57
N GLY A 114 14.97 -22.11 0.67
CA GLY A 114 15.74 -22.83 1.68
C GLY A 114 15.39 -24.31 1.70
N SER A 115 16.38 -25.21 1.59
CA SER A 115 16.20 -26.63 1.87
C SER A 115 16.69 -26.95 3.28
N MET A 116 15.84 -27.62 4.07
CA MET A 116 16.16 -28.00 5.44
C MET A 116 16.53 -29.49 5.47
N SER A 117 17.82 -29.80 5.64
CA SER A 117 18.28 -31.17 5.86
C SER A 117 18.24 -31.48 7.35
N VAL A 118 17.23 -32.22 7.80
CA VAL A 118 17.16 -32.75 9.17
C VAL A 118 18.04 -34.00 9.24
N ARG A 119 19.11 -33.97 10.04
CA ARG A 119 19.89 -35.19 10.34
C ARG A 119 19.11 -36.02 11.37
N SER A 120 18.72 -37.23 11.01
CA SER A 120 18.22 -38.22 11.98
C SER A 120 19.39 -38.76 12.80
N ILE A 121 19.28 -38.70 14.12
CA ILE A 121 20.21 -39.37 15.04
C ILE A 121 19.68 -40.78 15.24
N ALA A 122 20.41 -41.78 14.74
CA ALA A 122 20.14 -43.18 15.08
C ALA A 122 20.65 -43.44 16.49
N THR A 123 19.74 -43.60 17.45
CA THR A 123 20.07 -44.07 18.79
C THR A 123 20.40 -45.57 18.71
N PHE A 124 21.67 -45.94 18.87
CA PHE A 124 22.06 -47.34 19.00
C PHE A 124 21.62 -47.86 20.37
N ASP A 125 20.72 -48.85 20.37
CA ASP A 125 20.29 -49.59 21.54
C ASP A 125 21.49 -50.33 22.17
N ARG A 126 22.09 -49.74 23.20
CA ARG A 126 23.06 -50.44 24.05
C ARG A 126 22.28 -51.38 24.96
N LYS A 127 22.25 -52.67 24.62
CA LYS A 127 21.91 -53.73 25.58
C LYS A 127 22.82 -53.58 26.80
N ARG A 128 22.23 -53.21 27.94
CA ARG A 128 22.88 -53.32 29.25
C ARG A 128 22.58 -54.71 29.78
N GLU A 129 23.59 -55.57 29.77
CA GLU A 129 23.56 -56.84 30.49
C GLU A 129 24.07 -56.57 31.91
N VAL A 130 23.19 -56.76 32.90
CA VAL A 130 23.54 -56.62 34.32
C VAL A 130 23.61 -58.03 34.90
N GLU A 131 24.82 -58.56 35.04
CA GLU A 131 25.05 -59.78 35.82
C GLU A 131 24.88 -59.46 37.31
N THR A 132 23.80 -59.97 37.90
CA THR A 132 23.68 -60.07 39.36
C THR A 132 23.53 -61.55 39.69
N GLY A 133 24.37 -62.03 40.61
CA GLY A 133 24.49 -63.44 40.94
C GLY A 133 23.15 -64.14 41.23
N ARG A 134 22.98 -65.29 40.59
CA ARG A 134 22.04 -66.39 40.87
C ARG A 134 20.57 -66.28 40.48
N THR A 135 20.09 -65.24 39.77
CA THR A 135 18.79 -65.37 39.09
C THR A 135 18.68 -64.48 37.85
N ALA A 136 18.61 -65.06 36.65
CA ALA A 136 18.28 -64.34 35.43
C ALA A 136 16.76 -64.09 35.37
N ARG A 137 16.33 -62.82 35.43
CA ARG A 137 14.97 -62.41 35.04
C ARG A 137 15.05 -61.57 33.78
N LYS A 138 14.31 -61.97 32.74
CA LYS A 138 14.13 -61.20 31.51
C LYS A 138 13.17 -60.04 31.80
N ILE A 139 13.64 -58.80 31.67
CA ILE A 139 12.80 -57.60 31.80
C ILE A 139 12.61 -57.03 30.39
N GLU A 140 11.36 -57.05 29.91
CA GLU A 140 10.95 -56.35 28.68
C GLU A 140 10.49 -54.94 29.04
N VAL A 141 11.08 -53.93 28.40
CA VAL A 141 10.61 -52.54 28.49
C VAL A 141 9.77 -52.26 27.26
N ARG A 142 8.46 -52.07 27.46
CA ARG A 142 7.57 -51.51 26.43
C ARG A 142 7.44 -50.01 26.68
N THR A 143 7.89 -49.21 25.73
CA THR A 143 7.58 -47.78 25.66
C THR A 143 6.19 -47.58 25.07
N ALA A 144 5.40 -46.69 25.69
CA ALA A 144 4.10 -46.24 25.20
C ALA A 144 4.25 -45.25 24.04
#